data_AF-A0AAV4TDC3-F1
#
_entry.id   AF-A0AAV4TDC3-F1
#
_cell.length_a   1.000
_cell.length_b   1.000
_cell.length_c   1.000
_cell.angle_alpha   90.00
_cell.angle_beta   90.00
_cell.angle_gamma   90.00
#
_symmetry.space_group_name_H-M   'P 1'
#
loop_
_entity.id
_entity.type
_entity.pdbx_description
1 polymer ?
#
loop_
_entity_poly.entity_id
_entity_poly.type
_entity_poly.pdbx_seq_one_letter_code
_entity_poly.pdbx_strand_id
1 'polypeptide(L)'
;MRPFQASSKWRSALAYASPNLNELRVMHNAVFGTNFQLSEGLGNDVEKILTESLKLGVPLVDHELHTLVITLGPYGVLLITSLPEGSCFPTAKHSVPKDRIRALHYSAPKPGKIVSVSGAGDCFAGGMIGSILKGLHQEVCIRAGQRAALLSLHSHLAVPTTICPQTVSGFEESEPIVPTAVLL
;
A
#
# COMPACT_ATOMS: atom_id res chain seq x y z
N MET A 1 17.89 9.18 -6.40
CA MET A 1 17.76 8.51 -7.72
C MET A 1 16.31 8.66 -8.17
N ARG A 2 16.03 8.95 -9.45
CA ARG A 2 14.64 9.08 -9.97
C ARG A 2 14.34 7.88 -10.87
N PRO A 3 13.91 6.73 -10.31
CA PRO A 3 13.84 5.46 -11.04
C PRO A 3 12.98 5.53 -12.30
N PHE A 4 11.87 6.29 -12.25
CA PHE A 4 10.94 6.45 -13.38
C PHE A 4 11.49 7.29 -14.54
N GLN A 5 12.48 8.14 -14.27
CA GLN A 5 13.08 9.04 -15.26
C GLN A 5 14.42 8.51 -15.81
N ALA A 6 15.00 7.50 -15.17
CA ALA A 6 16.33 7.00 -15.51
C ALA A 6 16.35 6.04 -16.72
N SER A 7 15.33 5.19 -16.88
CA SER A 7 15.17 4.32 -18.06
C SER A 7 13.78 3.70 -18.10
N SER A 8 13.33 3.17 -19.23
CA SER A 8 12.08 2.40 -19.31
C SER A 8 12.12 1.02 -18.64
N LYS A 9 13.29 0.57 -18.15
CA LYS A 9 13.47 -0.78 -17.58
C LYS A 9 12.70 -1.03 -16.29
N TRP A 10 12.31 0.02 -15.56
CA TRP A 10 11.51 -0.14 -14.34
C TRP A 10 10.15 -0.81 -14.62
N ARG A 11 9.60 -0.62 -15.82
CA ARG A 11 8.30 -1.17 -16.25
C ARG A 11 8.27 -2.71 -16.23
N SER A 12 9.40 -3.34 -16.53
CA SER A 12 9.53 -4.80 -16.50
C SER A 12 10.17 -5.33 -15.21
N ALA A 13 10.62 -4.44 -14.31
CA ALA A 13 11.33 -4.79 -13.10
C ALA A 13 10.51 -4.56 -11.82
N LEU A 14 9.52 -3.67 -11.84
CA LEU A 14 8.73 -3.29 -10.68
C LEU A 14 7.35 -3.95 -10.72
N ALA A 15 7.15 -4.98 -9.90
CA ALA A 15 5.87 -5.68 -9.83
C ALA A 15 4.81 -4.88 -9.04
N TYR A 16 5.23 -4.24 -7.96
CA TYR A 16 4.37 -3.45 -7.08
C TYR A 16 5.16 -2.37 -6.35
N ALA A 17 4.46 -1.32 -5.91
CA ALA A 17 5.01 -0.24 -5.11
C ALA A 17 4.04 0.16 -3.99
N SER A 18 4.57 0.68 -2.88
CA SER A 18 3.78 1.06 -1.70
C SER A 18 3.92 2.54 -1.31
N PRO A 19 3.63 3.50 -2.22
CA PRO A 19 3.86 4.91 -1.95
C PRO A 19 2.87 5.45 -0.89
N ASN A 20 3.22 6.53 -0.20
CA ASN A 20 2.19 7.40 0.39
C ASN A 20 1.56 8.33 -0.68
N LEU A 21 0.51 9.08 -0.33
CA LEU A 21 -0.17 9.97 -1.29
C LEU A 21 0.76 11.03 -1.93
N ASN A 22 1.74 11.55 -1.19
CA ASN A 22 2.68 12.53 -1.73
C ASN A 22 3.64 11.88 -2.74
N GLU A 23 4.15 10.69 -2.41
CA GLU A 23 4.97 9.90 -3.33
C GLU A 23 4.18 9.47 -4.57
N LEU A 24 2.91 9.13 -4.43
CA LEU A 24 2.03 8.78 -5.55
C LEU A 24 1.91 9.94 -6.55
N ARG A 25 1.73 11.18 -6.06
CA ARG A 25 1.73 12.39 -6.91
C ARG A 25 3.05 12.53 -7.68
N VAL A 26 4.18 12.36 -6.99
CA VAL A 26 5.51 12.44 -7.60
C VAL A 26 5.70 11.34 -8.64
N MET A 27 5.26 10.11 -8.35
CA MET A 27 5.29 8.99 -9.28
C MET A 27 4.46 9.28 -10.53
N HIS A 28 3.21 9.68 -10.37
CA HIS A 28 2.31 10.03 -11.48
C HIS A 28 2.91 11.13 -12.36
N ASN A 29 3.36 12.24 -11.75
CA ASN A 29 4.00 13.33 -12.47
C ASN A 29 5.26 12.90 -13.23
N ALA A 30 6.08 12.05 -12.62
CA ALA A 30 7.30 11.55 -13.25
C ALA A 30 7.03 10.62 -14.44
N VAL A 31 5.98 9.80 -14.37
CA VAL A 31 5.62 8.83 -15.42
C VAL A 31 4.90 9.50 -16.59
N PHE A 32 3.94 10.38 -16.31
CA PHE A 32 3.08 10.99 -17.34
C PHE A 32 3.51 12.39 -17.78
N GLY A 33 4.60 12.94 -17.20
CA GLY A 33 5.04 14.30 -17.49
C GLY A 33 4.04 15.37 -17.06
N THR A 34 3.18 15.07 -16.08
CA THR A 34 2.19 16.01 -15.56
C THR A 34 2.76 16.85 -14.42
N ASN A 35 2.05 17.91 -14.05
CA ASN A 35 2.39 18.75 -12.91
C ASN A 35 1.21 18.85 -11.93
N PHE A 36 0.74 17.70 -11.47
CA PHE A 36 -0.30 17.61 -10.45
C PHE A 36 0.23 18.26 -9.16
N GLN A 37 -0.41 19.34 -8.74
CA GLN A 37 -0.07 20.07 -7.53
C GLN A 37 -0.69 19.39 -6.31
N LEU A 38 -0.12 19.63 -5.12
CA LEU A 38 -0.80 19.31 -3.88
C LEU A 38 -2.18 19.98 -3.90
N SER A 39 -3.24 19.18 -3.82
CA SER A 39 -4.57 19.75 -3.65
C SER A 39 -4.59 20.41 -2.27
N GLU A 40 -4.53 21.74 -2.23
CA GLU A 40 -4.82 22.48 -1.00
C GLU A 40 -6.23 22.09 -0.56
N GLY A 41 -6.38 21.60 0.68
CA GLY A 41 -7.71 21.34 1.26
C GLY A 41 -8.29 19.93 1.11
N LEU A 42 -7.49 18.87 0.93
CA LEU A 42 -8.00 17.51 1.24
C LEU A 42 -8.42 17.39 2.70
N GLY A 43 -7.70 18.08 3.60
CA GLY A 43 -7.95 18.01 5.04
C GLY A 43 -7.98 16.56 5.52
N ASN A 44 -9.02 16.23 6.28
CA ASN A 44 -9.27 14.90 6.82
C ASN A 44 -10.41 14.16 6.09
N ASP A 45 -10.69 14.55 4.85
CA ASP A 45 -11.79 14.01 4.05
C ASP A 45 -11.34 12.74 3.30
N VAL A 46 -11.73 11.58 3.84
CA VAL A 46 -11.34 10.26 3.31
C VAL A 46 -11.81 10.06 1.88
N GLU A 47 -13.02 10.51 1.53
CA GLU A 47 -13.57 10.33 0.18
C GLU A 47 -12.76 11.11 -0.85
N LYS A 48 -12.36 12.36 -0.53
CA LYS A 48 -11.46 13.14 -1.40
C LYS A 48 -10.08 12.50 -1.53
N ILE A 49 -9.54 11.98 -0.43
CA ILE A 49 -8.24 11.28 -0.42
C ILE A 49 -8.29 10.04 -1.32
N LEU A 50 -9.35 9.23 -1.22
CA LEU A 50 -9.56 8.05 -2.04
C LEU A 50 -9.75 8.44 -3.51
N THR A 51 -10.59 9.44 -3.80
CA THR A 51 -10.84 9.94 -5.16
C THR A 51 -9.55 10.41 -5.83
N GLU A 52 -8.72 11.17 -5.12
CA GLU A 52 -7.44 11.62 -5.66
C GLU A 52 -6.48 10.44 -5.86
N SER A 53 -6.41 9.52 -4.90
CA SER A 53 -5.57 8.33 -5.00
C SER A 53 -5.94 7.46 -6.20
N LEU A 54 -7.23 7.34 -6.52
CA LEU A 54 -7.71 6.66 -7.72
C LEU A 54 -7.30 7.40 -8.99
N LYS A 55 -7.55 8.71 -9.05
CA LYS A 55 -7.20 9.56 -10.20
C LYS A 55 -5.72 9.46 -10.56
N LEU A 56 -4.84 9.36 -9.57
CA LEU A 56 -3.39 9.25 -9.76
C LEU A 56 -2.91 7.81 -9.92
N GLY A 57 -3.53 6.85 -9.24
CA GLY A 57 -3.04 5.47 -9.17
C GLY A 57 -3.55 4.56 -10.28
N VAL A 58 -4.80 4.73 -10.73
CA VAL A 58 -5.38 3.89 -11.79
C VAL A 58 -4.57 3.95 -13.08
N PRO A 59 -4.16 5.14 -13.60
CA PRO A 59 -3.33 5.19 -14.81
C PRO A 59 -1.98 4.46 -14.65
N LEU A 60 -1.37 4.52 -13.47
CA LEU A 60 -0.09 3.85 -13.21
C LEU A 60 -0.23 2.32 -13.27
N VAL A 61 -1.35 1.77 -12.77
CA VAL A 61 -1.65 0.34 -12.81
C VAL A 61 -2.09 -0.12 -14.21
N ASP A 62 -2.85 0.71 -14.92
CA ASP A 62 -3.30 0.37 -16.28
C ASP A 62 -2.13 0.26 -17.26
N HIS A 63 -1.16 1.18 -17.15
CA HIS A 63 -0.06 1.25 -18.10
C HIS A 63 1.19 0.44 -17.71
N GLU A 64 1.59 0.43 -16.43
CA GLU A 64 2.98 0.12 -16.08
C GLU A 64 3.17 -0.82 -14.87
N LEU A 65 2.25 -0.85 -13.91
CA LEU A 65 2.36 -1.61 -12.66
C LEU A 65 1.24 -2.63 -12.51
N HIS A 66 1.47 -3.76 -11.84
CA HIS A 66 0.37 -4.69 -11.54
C HIS A 66 -0.43 -4.25 -10.32
N THR A 67 0.25 -3.66 -9.34
CA THR A 67 -0.34 -3.32 -8.05
C THR A 67 0.30 -2.08 -7.43
N LEU A 68 -0.52 -1.18 -6.93
CA LEU A 68 -0.16 -0.11 -6.02
C LEU A 68 -0.79 -0.35 -4.65
N VAL A 69 0.01 -0.20 -3.60
CA VAL A 69 -0.42 -0.30 -2.19
C VAL A 69 -0.21 1.05 -1.52
N ILE A 70 -1.17 1.95 -1.68
CA ILE A 70 -1.02 3.35 -1.31
C ILE A 70 -1.27 3.49 0.19
N THR A 71 -0.28 3.97 0.93
CA THR A 71 -0.39 4.22 2.37
C THR A 71 -1.02 5.60 2.63
N LEU A 72 -2.05 5.65 3.48
CA LEU A 72 -2.86 6.83 3.75
C LEU A 72 -2.81 7.26 5.23
N GLY A 73 -1.78 6.82 5.96
CA GLY A 73 -1.57 7.12 7.37
C GLY A 73 -2.79 6.72 8.24
N PRO A 74 -3.43 7.65 8.96
CA PRO A 74 -4.58 7.34 9.82
C PRO A 74 -5.81 6.86 9.04
N TYR A 75 -5.84 7.01 7.71
CA TYR A 75 -6.93 6.52 6.86
C TYR A 75 -6.69 5.12 6.32
N GLY A 76 -5.55 4.51 6.63
CA GLY A 76 -5.27 3.11 6.29
C GLY A 76 -4.54 2.97 4.96
N VAL A 77 -5.03 2.07 4.10
CA VAL A 77 -4.34 1.67 2.86
C VAL A 77 -5.34 1.53 1.73
N LEU A 78 -4.99 2.03 0.54
CA LEU A 78 -5.71 1.77 -0.69
C LEU A 78 -4.90 0.84 -1.59
N LEU A 79 -5.44 -0.34 -1.87
CA LEU A 79 -4.92 -1.25 -2.88
C LEU A 79 -5.57 -0.93 -4.23
N ILE A 80 -4.76 -0.65 -5.25
CA ILE A 80 -5.22 -0.59 -6.65
C ILE A 80 -4.48 -1.69 -7.41
N THR A 81 -5.19 -2.62 -8.02
CA THR A 81 -4.56 -3.79 -8.63
C THR A 81 -5.32 -4.36 -9.82
N SER A 82 -4.58 -4.90 -10.78
CA SER A 82 -5.09 -5.79 -11.84
C SER A 82 -4.91 -7.27 -11.51
N LEU A 83 -4.57 -7.63 -10.26
CA LEU A 83 -4.49 -9.03 -9.85
C LEU A 83 -5.89 -9.63 -9.59
N PRO A 84 -6.10 -10.91 -9.92
CA PRO A 84 -7.35 -11.61 -9.61
C PRO A 84 -7.70 -11.56 -8.12
N GLU A 85 -8.99 -11.63 -7.81
CA GLU A 85 -9.44 -11.73 -6.44
C GLU A 85 -8.93 -13.00 -5.76
N GLY A 86 -8.54 -12.87 -4.48
CA GLY A 86 -7.95 -13.99 -3.75
C GLY A 86 -6.59 -14.46 -4.28
N SER A 87 -5.93 -13.73 -5.19
CA SER A 87 -4.57 -14.12 -5.60
C SER A 87 -3.52 -13.72 -4.56
N CYS A 88 -2.32 -14.28 -4.69
CA CYS A 88 -1.13 -13.85 -3.96
C CYS A 88 -0.40 -12.73 -4.74
N PHE A 89 0.51 -12.02 -4.07
CA PHE A 89 1.45 -11.12 -4.75
C PHE A 89 2.50 -11.92 -5.53
N PRO A 90 2.90 -11.49 -6.74
CA PRO A 90 3.88 -12.21 -7.54
C PRO A 90 5.31 -12.06 -6.99
N THR A 91 6.03 -13.16 -6.81
CA THR A 91 7.42 -13.18 -6.25
C THR A 91 8.50 -13.62 -7.25
N ALA A 92 8.12 -14.13 -8.43
CA ALA A 92 9.05 -14.60 -9.47
C ALA A 92 8.59 -14.16 -10.88
N LYS A 93 9.39 -14.45 -11.92
CA LYS A 93 9.12 -14.13 -13.34
C LYS A 93 7.96 -14.92 -13.96
N HIS A 94 7.00 -15.38 -13.16
CA HIS A 94 5.80 -15.99 -13.69
C HIS A 94 4.94 -14.92 -14.35
N SER A 95 4.31 -15.28 -15.47
CA SER A 95 3.30 -14.45 -16.11
C SER A 95 2.24 -14.10 -15.05
N VAL A 96 2.13 -12.82 -14.74
CA VAL A 96 1.15 -12.32 -13.78
C VAL A 96 -0.19 -12.25 -14.50
N PRO A 97 -1.21 -13.03 -14.11
CA PRO A 97 -2.53 -12.90 -14.70
C PRO A 97 -3.04 -11.48 -14.45
N LYS A 98 -3.39 -10.77 -15.52
CA LYS A 98 -4.08 -9.48 -15.41
C LYS A 98 -5.58 -9.73 -15.51
N ASP A 99 -6.32 -9.15 -14.57
CA ASP A 99 -7.76 -9.03 -14.52
C ASP A 99 -8.14 -7.54 -14.61
N ARG A 100 -9.45 -7.23 -14.57
CA ARG A 100 -9.93 -5.86 -14.47
C ARG A 100 -9.32 -5.17 -13.25
N ILE A 101 -8.92 -3.90 -13.42
CA ILE A 101 -8.45 -3.07 -12.32
C ILE A 101 -9.55 -2.99 -11.26
N ARG A 102 -9.16 -3.13 -9.99
CA ARG A 102 -10.01 -2.96 -8.82
C ARG A 102 -9.31 -2.09 -7.79
N ALA A 103 -10.10 -1.41 -6.97
CA ALA A 103 -9.62 -0.65 -5.83
C ALA A 103 -10.31 -1.10 -4.53
N LEU A 104 -9.49 -1.35 -3.51
CA LEU A 104 -9.91 -1.87 -2.21
C LEU A 104 -9.31 -0.99 -1.10
N HIS A 105 -10.16 -0.36 -0.30
CA HIS A 105 -9.76 0.44 0.84
C HIS A 105 -9.80 -0.38 2.13
N TYR A 106 -8.66 -0.41 2.83
CA TYR A 106 -8.48 -1.04 4.13
C TYR A 106 -8.33 0.06 5.18
N SER A 107 -9.33 0.24 6.03
CA SER A 107 -9.29 1.20 7.14
C SER A 107 -8.10 0.93 8.07
N ALA A 108 -7.52 1.99 8.64
CA ALA A 108 -6.45 1.85 9.62
C ALA A 108 -6.98 1.21 10.91
N PRO A 109 -6.26 0.24 11.50
CA PRO A 109 -6.54 -0.20 12.87
C PRO A 109 -6.40 0.97 13.86
N LYS A 110 -7.20 0.97 14.92
CA LYS A 110 -7.13 2.00 15.96
C LYS A 110 -5.83 1.87 16.76
N PRO A 111 -4.95 2.90 16.79
CA PRO A 111 -3.61 2.78 17.32
C PRO A 111 -3.49 2.98 18.83
N GLY A 112 -4.59 3.17 19.57
CA GLY A 112 -4.50 3.53 20.99
C GLY A 112 -3.64 4.78 21.20
N LYS A 113 -2.64 4.69 22.07
CA LYS A 113 -1.68 5.78 22.32
C LYS A 113 -0.49 5.69 21.37
N ILE A 114 -0.38 6.69 20.49
CA ILE A 114 0.76 6.83 19.58
C ILE A 114 1.95 7.44 20.33
N VAL A 115 3.10 6.77 20.24
CA VAL A 115 4.40 7.21 20.75
C VAL A 115 5.23 7.86 19.64
N SER A 116 5.26 7.26 18.46
CA SER A 116 5.98 7.76 17.28
C SER A 116 5.32 7.27 16.00
N VAL A 117 5.45 8.00 14.90
CA VAL A 117 5.04 7.55 13.55
C VAL A 117 6.24 7.19 12.66
N SER A 118 7.46 7.41 13.16
CA SER A 118 8.67 7.14 12.40
C SER A 118 8.82 5.64 12.16
N GLY A 119 9.07 5.26 10.90
CA GLY A 119 9.22 3.85 10.48
C GLY A 119 7.92 3.06 10.35
N ALA A 120 6.73 3.66 10.55
CA ALA A 120 5.46 2.96 10.37
C ALA A 120 5.26 2.44 8.93
N GLY A 121 5.66 3.22 7.93
CA GLY A 121 5.65 2.80 6.53
C GLY A 121 6.63 1.65 6.24
N ASP A 122 7.82 1.68 6.85
CA ASP A 122 8.81 0.62 6.68
C ASP A 122 8.36 -0.68 7.37
N CYS A 123 7.78 -0.58 8.57
CA CYS A 123 7.18 -1.72 9.26
C CYS A 123 6.00 -2.29 8.48
N PHE A 124 5.16 -1.43 7.89
CA PHE A 124 4.10 -1.85 6.98
C PHE A 124 4.65 -2.67 5.81
N ALA A 125 5.64 -2.12 5.09
CA ALA A 125 6.28 -2.80 3.97
C ALA A 125 6.92 -4.13 4.42
N GLY A 126 7.61 -4.15 5.56
CA GLY A 126 8.22 -5.35 6.12
C GLY A 126 7.21 -6.45 6.46
N GLY A 127 6.09 -6.10 7.11
CA GLY A 127 5.01 -7.03 7.43
C GLY A 127 4.34 -7.61 6.19
N MET A 128 4.14 -6.78 5.16
CA MET A 128 3.67 -7.22 3.85
C MET A 128 4.66 -8.18 3.20
N ILE A 129 5.92 -7.78 3.02
CA ILE A 129 6.95 -8.59 2.36
C ILE A 129 7.10 -9.95 3.07
N GLY A 130 7.13 -9.97 4.40
CA GLY A 130 7.22 -11.21 5.16
C GLY A 130 6.05 -12.17 4.89
N SER A 131 4.85 -11.64 4.64
CA SER A 131 3.66 -12.43 4.30
C SER A 131 3.61 -12.85 2.84
N ILE A 132 4.09 -11.97 1.94
CA ILE A 132 4.26 -12.26 0.51
C ILE A 132 5.21 -13.44 0.31
N LEU A 133 6.34 -13.44 1.03
CA LEU A 133 7.33 -14.53 0.97
C LEU A 133 6.80 -15.86 1.51
N LYS A 134 5.74 -15.84 2.33
CA LYS A 134 5.00 -17.03 2.79
C LYS A 134 3.93 -17.49 1.82
N GLY A 135 3.75 -16.81 0.68
CA GLY A 135 2.74 -17.14 -0.32
C GLY A 135 1.30 -16.86 0.14
N LEU A 136 1.11 -15.94 1.09
CA LEU A 136 -0.23 -15.61 1.60
C LEU A 136 -1.00 -14.72 0.61
N HIS A 137 -2.33 -14.77 0.70
CA HIS A 137 -3.23 -13.95 -0.12
C HIS A 137 -3.01 -12.44 0.11
N GLN A 138 -3.37 -11.63 -0.89
CA GLN A 138 -3.18 -10.17 -0.86
C GLN A 138 -3.75 -9.52 0.42
N GLU A 139 -4.97 -9.90 0.82
CA GLU A 139 -5.63 -9.39 2.02
C GLU A 139 -4.79 -9.64 3.28
N VAL A 140 -4.32 -10.89 3.45
CA VAL A 140 -3.50 -11.28 4.60
C VAL A 140 -2.18 -10.52 4.63
N CYS A 141 -1.58 -10.29 3.46
CA CYS A 141 -0.35 -9.49 3.37
C CYS A 141 -0.58 -8.04 3.82
N ILE A 142 -1.65 -7.39 3.35
CA ILE A 142 -1.98 -6.01 3.75
C ILE A 142 -2.24 -5.94 5.25
N ARG A 143 -3.01 -6.89 5.81
CA ARG A 143 -3.31 -6.95 7.24
C ARG A 143 -2.04 -7.15 8.09
N ALA A 144 -1.12 -8.00 7.65
CA ALA A 144 0.17 -8.17 8.29
C ALA A 144 1.00 -6.87 8.28
N GLY A 145 0.99 -6.14 7.16
CA GLY A 145 1.58 -4.81 7.09
C GLY A 145 0.94 -3.83 8.08
N GLN A 146 -0.39 -3.72 8.09
CA GLN A 146 -1.10 -2.83 9.02
C GLN A 146 -0.81 -3.18 10.48
N ARG A 147 -0.70 -4.47 10.82
CA ARG A 147 -0.35 -4.93 12.17
C ARG A 147 1.08 -4.54 12.54
N ALA A 148 2.05 -4.72 11.65
CA ALA A 148 3.42 -4.30 11.89
C ALA A 148 3.53 -2.78 12.09
N ALA A 149 2.85 -1.98 11.27
CA ALA A 149 2.77 -0.53 11.45
C ALA A 149 2.12 -0.16 12.79
N LEU A 150 0.99 -0.78 13.14
CA LEU A 150 0.30 -0.55 14.40
C LEU A 150 1.21 -0.80 15.62
N LEU A 151 1.98 -1.88 15.60
CA LEU A 151 2.94 -2.20 16.67
C LEU A 151 4.07 -1.17 16.72
N SER A 152 4.52 -0.66 15.57
CA SER A 152 5.58 0.37 15.52
C SER A 152 5.15 1.69 16.14
N LEU A 153 3.85 2.04 16.07
CA LEU A 153 3.33 3.27 16.62
C LEU A 153 3.52 3.42 18.14
N HIS A 154 3.76 2.30 18.84
CA HIS A 154 3.93 2.25 20.29
C HIS A 154 5.40 2.28 20.75
N SER A 155 6.34 2.56 19.84
CA SER A 155 7.77 2.60 20.13
C SER A 155 8.41 3.90 19.67
N HIS A 156 9.55 4.24 20.27
CA HIS A 156 10.43 5.29 19.75
C HIS A 156 11.36 4.79 18.63
N LEU A 157 11.52 3.47 18.49
CA LEU A 157 12.35 2.86 17.45
C LEU A 157 11.57 2.81 16.13
N ALA A 158 12.24 3.14 15.02
CA ALA A 158 11.65 3.06 13.68
C ALA A 158 11.19 1.63 13.33
N VAL A 159 11.95 0.63 13.78
CA VAL A 159 11.56 -0.79 13.74
C VAL A 159 11.73 -1.37 15.15
N PRO A 160 10.65 -1.54 15.92
CA PRO A 160 10.71 -2.12 17.26
C PRO A 160 11.15 -3.58 17.25
N THR A 161 11.92 -3.98 18.27
CA THR A 161 12.32 -5.38 18.48
C THR A 161 11.16 -6.30 18.89
N THR A 162 10.02 -5.73 19.26
CA THR A 162 8.77 -6.45 19.58
C THR A 162 8.01 -6.92 18.33
N ILE A 163 8.38 -6.44 17.14
CA ILE A 163 7.80 -6.91 15.89
C ILE A 163 8.49 -8.22 15.49
N CYS A 164 7.73 -9.32 15.50
CA CYS A 164 8.19 -10.64 15.10
C CYS A 164 7.06 -11.38 14.36
N PRO A 165 7.35 -12.52 13.70
CA PRO A 165 6.33 -13.24 12.95
C PRO A 165 5.06 -13.54 13.76
N GLN A 166 5.20 -13.88 15.04
CA GLN A 166 4.08 -14.20 15.94
C GLN A 166 3.18 -12.99 16.20
N THR A 167 3.75 -11.80 16.42
CA THR A 167 2.98 -10.58 16.73
C THR A 167 2.31 -9.98 15.49
N VAL A 168 2.88 -10.24 14.30
CA VAL A 168 2.33 -9.83 13.00
C VAL A 168 1.21 -10.77 12.53
N SER A 169 1.33 -12.08 12.75
CA SER A 169 0.32 -13.07 12.35
C SER A 169 -0.79 -13.28 13.39
N GLY A 170 -0.60 -12.81 14.63
CA GLY A 170 -1.60 -12.86 15.68
C GLY A 170 -2.73 -11.87 15.42
N PHE A 171 -3.64 -12.23 14.52
CA PHE A 171 -4.90 -11.54 14.35
C PHE A 171 -5.82 -11.93 15.50
N GLU A 172 -6.28 -10.97 16.31
CA GLU A 172 -7.44 -11.22 17.16
C GLU A 172 -8.65 -11.44 16.24
N GLU A 173 -9.45 -12.48 16.52
CA GLU A 173 -10.65 -12.85 15.75
C GLU A 173 -11.71 -11.73 15.69
N SER A 174 -11.54 -10.65 16.47
CA SER A 174 -12.55 -9.64 16.73
C SER A 174 -12.72 -8.53 15.68
N GLU A 175 -11.94 -8.48 14.60
CA GLU A 175 -12.21 -7.53 13.51
C GLU A 175 -11.73 -8.07 12.17
N PRO A 176 -12.57 -8.80 11.40
CA PRO A 176 -12.38 -8.85 9.96
C PRO A 176 -12.60 -7.43 9.43
N ILE A 177 -11.51 -6.68 9.21
CA ILE A 177 -11.57 -5.45 8.41
C ILE A 177 -11.76 -5.91 6.97
N VAL A 178 -13.02 -6.16 6.61
CA VAL A 178 -13.41 -6.41 5.23
C VAL A 178 -13.08 -5.14 4.44
N PRO A 179 -12.23 -5.22 3.41
CA PRO A 179 -11.93 -4.05 2.61
C PRO A 179 -13.20 -3.55 1.92
N THR A 180 -13.34 -2.23 1.85
CA THR A 180 -14.43 -1.59 1.11
C THR A 180 -14.01 -1.40 -0.33
N ALA A 181 -14.80 -1.91 -1.28
CA ALA A 181 -14.57 -1.63 -2.69
C ALA A 181 -14.79 -0.13 -2.97
N VAL A 182 -13.83 0.48 -3.66
CA VAL A 182 -13.93 1.88 -4.09
C VAL A 182 -14.28 1.90 -5.58
N LEU A 183 -15.29 2.68 -5.95
CA LEU A 183 -15.71 2.83 -7.34
C LEU A 183 -14.61 3.51 -8.16
N LEU A 184 -14.21 2.89 -9.26
CA LEU A 184 -13.21 3.40 -10.22
C LEU A 184 -13.82 4.40 -11.20
#